data_AF-A0A3Q1C2X4-F1
#
_entry.id   AF-A0A3Q1C2X4-F1
#
_cell.length_a   1.000
_cell.length_b   1.000
_cell.length_c   1.000
_cell.angle_alpha   90.00
_cell.angle_beta   90.00
_cell.angle_gamma   90.00
#
_symmetry.space_group_name_H-M   'P 1'
#
loop_
_entity.id
_entity.type
_entity.pdbx_description
1 polymer ?
#
loop_
_entity_poly.entity_id
_entity_poly.type
_entity_poly.pdbx_seq_one_letter_code
_entity_poly.pdbx_strand_id
1 'polypeptide(L)'
;MVRSDTLQLNMKFSPVAANKTRLTRVIRTHKLVSCLFVFLLLSSLLPEWNKMAKIKARDLRGKKKEELLKQLDDLKNELSQLRVAKVTGGAASKLSKIRVVRKSIARVLTVINQTQKENLRKFYKGKKYKPLDLRPKKTRALRRRLNKHEESLRTKKQQRKDLLYSIRKFAVKA
;
A
#
# COMPACT_ATOMS: atom_id res chain seq x y z
N MET A 1 -46.53 -3.77 20.60
CA MET A 1 -46.43 -5.05 19.87
C MET A 1 -45.16 -5.77 20.28
N VAL A 2 -45.21 -7.11 20.32
CA VAL A 2 -44.30 -7.98 21.06
C VAL A 2 -43.06 -8.40 20.25
N ARG A 3 -41.90 -8.45 20.92
CA ARG A 3 -40.83 -9.49 20.89
C ARG A 3 -39.56 -8.88 21.53
N SER A 4 -39.11 -9.30 22.71
CA SER A 4 -38.63 -10.63 23.13
C SER A 4 -37.24 -10.97 22.58
N ASP A 5 -36.27 -10.83 23.49
CA ASP A 5 -35.34 -11.89 23.90
C ASP A 5 -34.24 -12.41 22.95
N THR A 6 -33.01 -12.31 23.48
CA THR A 6 -31.86 -13.21 23.23
C THR A 6 -31.21 -13.13 21.82
N LEU A 7 -29.95 -13.52 21.57
CA LEU A 7 -28.99 -14.33 22.32
C LEU A 7 -27.58 -13.70 22.32
N GLN A 8 -26.77 -14.05 23.31
CA GLN A 8 -25.31 -14.00 23.17
C GLN A 8 -24.87 -15.05 22.13
N LEU A 9 -24.01 -14.68 21.17
CA LEU A 9 -23.20 -15.68 20.44
C LEU A 9 -21.72 -15.28 20.45
N ASN A 10 -21.09 -15.63 21.57
CA ASN A 10 -19.66 -15.60 21.76
C ASN A 10 -19.05 -16.88 21.14
N MET A 11 -18.69 -16.82 19.85
CA MET A 11 -18.11 -17.97 19.14
C MET A 11 -16.59 -17.95 19.19
N LYS A 12 -16.05 -18.93 19.93
CA LYS A 12 -14.64 -19.14 20.21
C LYS A 12 -13.91 -19.61 18.96
N PHE A 13 -12.76 -19.00 18.64
CA PHE A 13 -11.81 -19.59 17.69
C PHE A 13 -10.98 -20.65 18.40
N SER A 14 -11.15 -21.92 18.00
CA SER A 14 -10.29 -23.05 18.41
C SER A 14 -9.56 -23.59 17.19
N PRO A 15 -8.22 -23.67 17.18
CA PRO A 15 -7.48 -24.30 16.10
C PRO A 15 -7.39 -25.81 16.32
N VAL A 16 -7.95 -26.61 15.41
CA VAL A 16 -7.75 -28.07 15.40
C VAL A 16 -6.57 -28.41 14.51
N ALA A 17 -5.47 -28.87 15.14
CA ALA A 17 -4.41 -29.56 14.43
C ALA A 17 -4.82 -31.02 14.19
N ALA A 18 -4.70 -31.50 12.95
CA ALA A 18 -4.91 -32.90 12.61
C ALA A 18 -3.74 -33.41 11.76
N ASN A 19 -2.87 -34.19 12.39
CA ASN A 19 -1.74 -34.85 11.75
C ASN A 19 -2.18 -36.26 11.32
N LYS A 20 -2.07 -36.61 10.04
CA LYS A 20 -2.23 -38.00 9.57
C LYS A 20 -1.16 -38.36 8.55
N THR A 21 -0.26 -39.22 8.98
CA THR A 21 0.83 -39.80 8.19
C THR A 21 0.41 -41.05 7.42
N ARG A 22 1.07 -41.26 6.26
CA ARG A 22 1.30 -42.56 5.56
C ARG A 22 0.08 -43.34 5.03
N LEU A 23 -0.04 -43.36 3.70
CA LEU A 23 -0.19 -44.51 2.76
C LEU A 23 -0.22 -43.93 1.31
N THR A 24 0.32 -44.51 0.22
CA THR A 24 1.31 -45.60 0.05
C THR A 24 2.13 -45.45 -1.24
N ARG A 25 3.46 -45.59 -1.12
CA ARG A 25 4.42 -46.26 -2.05
C ARG A 25 4.20 -46.22 -3.59
N VAL A 26 5.07 -45.44 -4.26
CA VAL A 26 5.80 -45.72 -5.54
C VAL A 26 5.00 -46.17 -6.78
N ILE A 27 4.81 -45.25 -7.75
CA ILE A 27 4.93 -45.54 -9.19
C ILE A 27 5.63 -44.36 -9.92
N ARG A 28 6.83 -44.65 -10.45
CA ARG A 28 7.39 -44.15 -11.72
C ARG A 28 7.66 -42.64 -11.89
N THR A 29 8.84 -42.26 -11.41
CA THR A 29 9.83 -41.47 -12.17
C THR A 29 9.60 -41.45 -13.70
N HIS A 30 9.18 -40.31 -14.25
CA HIS A 30 9.45 -39.90 -15.65
C HIS A 30 9.05 -38.44 -16.00
N LYS A 31 8.31 -37.73 -15.13
CA LYS A 31 7.85 -36.34 -15.36
C LYS A 31 8.64 -35.23 -14.62
N LEU A 32 9.86 -35.52 -14.14
CA LEU A 32 10.70 -34.51 -13.45
C LEU A 32 11.83 -33.92 -14.31
N VAL A 33 12.30 -34.62 -15.36
CA VAL A 33 13.38 -34.10 -16.22
C VAL A 33 12.85 -33.16 -17.33
N SER A 34 11.65 -33.44 -17.85
CA SER A 34 11.00 -32.59 -18.88
C SER A 34 10.64 -31.19 -18.36
N CYS A 35 10.24 -31.07 -17.08
CA CYS A 35 9.76 -29.79 -16.53
C CYS A 35 10.90 -28.78 -16.35
N LEU A 36 12.08 -29.22 -15.89
CA LEU A 36 13.26 -28.37 -15.74
C LEU A 36 13.85 -27.93 -17.09
N PHE A 37 13.83 -28.80 -18.10
CA PHE A 37 14.34 -28.45 -19.43
C PHE A 37 13.48 -27.35 -20.08
N VAL A 38 12.15 -27.43 -19.96
CA VAL A 38 11.24 -26.36 -20.43
C VAL A 38 11.40 -25.08 -19.61
N PHE A 39 11.62 -25.16 -18.29
CA PHE A 39 11.81 -23.96 -17.45
C PHE A 39 13.11 -23.20 -17.76
N LEU A 40 14.19 -23.91 -18.15
CA LEU A 40 15.44 -23.30 -18.60
C LEU A 40 15.33 -22.72 -20.02
N LEU A 41 14.74 -23.44 -20.98
CA LEU A 41 14.54 -22.95 -22.36
C LEU A 41 13.55 -21.78 -22.45
N LEU A 42 12.61 -21.66 -21.50
CA LEU A 42 11.69 -20.53 -21.41
C LEU A 42 12.27 -19.34 -20.62
N SER A 43 13.35 -19.53 -19.86
CA SER A 43 14.05 -18.44 -19.17
C SER A 43 14.93 -17.61 -20.12
N SER A 44 15.45 -18.21 -21.20
CA SER A 44 16.14 -17.49 -22.29
C SER A 44 15.20 -16.72 -23.23
N LEU A 45 13.90 -16.96 -23.18
CA LEU A 45 12.89 -16.25 -23.97
C LEU A 45 12.09 -15.20 -23.17
N LEU A 46 12.56 -14.80 -21.99
CA LEU A 46 12.14 -13.55 -21.36
C LEU A 46 12.86 -12.39 -22.06
N PRO A 47 12.18 -11.58 -22.90
CA PRO A 47 12.84 -10.44 -23.52
C PRO A 47 13.27 -9.46 -22.43
N GLU A 48 14.59 -9.24 -22.36
CA GLU A 48 15.26 -8.17 -21.61
C GLU A 48 14.35 -6.94 -21.56
N TRP A 49 13.92 -6.53 -20.36
CA TRP A 49 12.77 -5.65 -20.17
C TRP A 49 13.06 -4.23 -20.68
N ASN A 50 12.81 -4.06 -21.97
CA ASN A 50 13.13 -2.96 -22.88
C ASN A 50 13.74 -1.71 -22.20
N LYS A 51 15.07 -1.60 -22.34
CA LYS A 51 15.94 -0.56 -21.76
C LYS A 51 15.73 0.85 -22.35
N MET A 52 14.67 1.07 -23.12
CA MET A 52 14.30 2.36 -23.71
C MET A 52 13.79 3.38 -22.68
N ALA A 53 14.59 4.42 -22.43
CA ALA A 53 14.20 5.76 -21.94
C ALA A 53 13.13 5.86 -20.83
N LYS A 54 13.08 4.89 -19.91
CA LYS A 54 12.15 4.88 -18.78
C LYS A 54 12.50 6.00 -17.79
N ILE A 55 11.83 7.15 -17.90
CA ILE A 55 12.00 8.30 -16.97
C ILE A 55 11.94 7.83 -15.52
N LYS A 56 13.03 8.00 -14.76
CA LYS A 56 13.12 7.57 -13.36
C LYS A 56 12.65 8.72 -12.46
N ALA A 57 11.88 8.39 -11.42
CA ALA A 57 11.31 9.40 -10.54
C ALA A 57 12.38 10.21 -9.75
N ARG A 58 13.56 9.63 -9.54
CA ARG A 58 14.70 10.32 -8.90
C ARG A 58 15.18 11.51 -9.73
N ASP A 59 15.28 11.34 -11.05
CA ASP A 59 15.79 12.36 -11.99
C ASP A 59 14.81 13.54 -12.15
N LEU A 60 13.55 13.38 -11.70
CA LEU A 60 12.51 14.42 -11.71
C LEU A 60 12.45 15.24 -10.41
N ARG A 61 13.02 14.74 -9.30
CA ARG A 61 12.84 15.33 -7.96
C ARG A 61 13.70 16.55 -7.66
N GLY A 62 14.60 16.95 -8.57
CA GLY A 62 15.38 18.19 -8.50
C GLY A 62 14.97 19.28 -9.50
N LYS A 63 14.00 19.00 -10.39
CA LYS A 63 13.60 19.91 -11.48
C LYS A 63 12.59 20.97 -11.03
N LYS A 64 12.59 22.13 -11.71
CA LYS A 64 11.59 23.18 -11.45
C LYS A 64 10.20 22.73 -11.92
N LYS A 65 9.15 23.29 -11.31
CA LYS A 65 7.76 22.97 -11.65
C LYS A 65 7.45 23.24 -13.14
N GLU A 66 7.97 24.32 -13.70
CA GLU A 66 7.80 24.71 -15.10
C GLU A 66 8.41 23.70 -16.07
N GLU A 67 9.64 23.22 -15.78
CA GLU A 67 10.29 22.17 -16.56
C GLU A 67 9.46 20.88 -16.55
N LEU A 68 8.93 20.49 -15.38
CA LEU A 68 8.07 19.32 -15.25
C LEU A 68 6.74 19.47 -16.00
N LEU A 69 6.22 20.68 -16.18
CA LEU A 69 5.03 20.95 -17.00
C LEU A 69 5.35 20.86 -18.50
N LYS A 70 6.46 21.45 -18.97
CA LYS A 70 6.91 21.30 -20.36
C LYS A 70 7.10 19.82 -20.71
N GLN A 71 7.85 19.07 -19.89
CA GLN A 71 8.04 17.63 -20.06
C GLN A 71 6.74 16.81 -20.00
N LEU A 72 5.71 17.29 -19.29
CA LEU A 72 4.40 16.64 -19.24
C LEU A 72 3.65 16.82 -20.57
N ASP A 73 3.72 17.99 -21.18
CA ASP A 73 2.99 18.32 -22.41
C ASP A 73 3.65 17.66 -23.65
N ASP A 74 4.98 17.60 -23.70
CA ASP A 74 5.72 16.82 -24.70
C ASP A 74 5.27 15.34 -24.71
N LEU A 75 5.17 14.73 -23.53
CA LEU A 75 4.74 13.34 -23.38
C LEU A 75 3.25 13.13 -23.72
N LYS A 76 2.38 14.15 -23.52
CA LYS A 76 0.98 14.09 -23.97
C LYS A 76 0.90 14.14 -25.50
N ASN A 77 1.72 14.96 -26.14
CA ASN A 77 1.79 15.09 -27.59
C ASN A 77 2.28 13.78 -28.23
N GLU A 78 3.36 13.17 -27.68
CA GLU A 78 3.82 11.84 -28.07
C GLU A 78 2.71 10.79 -27.90
N LEU A 79 2.00 10.79 -26.76
CA LEU A 79 0.88 9.87 -26.53
C LEU A 79 -0.28 10.07 -27.52
N SER A 80 -0.55 11.30 -27.96
CA SER A 80 -1.56 11.61 -28.97
C SER A 80 -1.17 11.02 -30.32
N GLN A 81 0.06 11.27 -30.78
CA GLN A 81 0.60 10.71 -32.03
C GLN A 81 0.59 9.17 -32.02
N LEU A 82 0.97 8.55 -30.90
CA LEU A 82 0.94 7.09 -30.74
C LEU A 82 -0.48 6.51 -30.70
N ARG A 83 -1.51 7.30 -30.34
CA ARG A 83 -2.92 6.87 -30.44
C ARG A 83 -3.41 6.90 -31.87
N VAL A 84 -3.08 7.94 -32.65
CA VAL A 84 -3.39 8.00 -34.09
C VAL A 84 -2.73 6.82 -34.81
N ALA A 85 -1.43 6.59 -34.55
CA ALA A 85 -0.68 5.46 -35.11
C ALA A 85 -1.23 4.07 -34.70
N LYS A 86 -2.00 3.98 -33.60
CA LYS A 86 -2.71 2.74 -33.23
C LYS A 86 -3.95 2.52 -34.11
N VAL A 87 -4.69 3.57 -34.44
CA VAL A 87 -5.89 3.48 -35.29
C VAL A 87 -5.51 3.14 -36.72
N THR A 88 -4.41 3.70 -37.24
CA THR A 88 -3.94 3.45 -38.62
C THR A 88 -3.12 2.16 -38.80
N GLY A 89 -3.17 1.22 -37.84
CA GLY A 89 -2.48 -0.08 -37.97
C GLY A 89 -0.95 -0.01 -37.93
N GLY A 90 -0.37 1.00 -37.28
CA GLY A 90 1.08 1.24 -37.26
C GLY A 90 1.92 0.16 -36.57
N ALA A 91 3.21 0.12 -36.93
CA ALA A 91 4.17 -0.90 -36.49
C ALA A 91 4.18 -1.20 -34.97
N ALA A 92 4.27 -2.48 -34.61
CA ALA A 92 4.21 -2.98 -33.23
C ALA A 92 5.25 -2.36 -32.28
N SER A 93 6.42 -1.94 -32.81
CA SER A 93 7.44 -1.21 -32.07
C SER A 93 6.96 0.17 -31.58
N LYS A 94 6.15 0.88 -32.37
CA LYS A 94 5.49 2.14 -31.98
C LYS A 94 4.39 1.87 -30.94
N LEU A 95 3.55 0.86 -31.16
CA LEU A 95 2.47 0.49 -30.23
C LEU A 95 2.99 0.13 -28.82
N SER A 96 4.13 -0.55 -28.75
CA SER A 96 4.80 -0.92 -27.49
C SER A 96 5.17 0.30 -26.62
N LYS A 97 5.47 1.45 -27.23
CA LYS A 97 5.80 2.70 -26.51
C LYS A 97 4.63 3.26 -25.71
N ILE A 98 3.37 3.02 -26.10
CA ILE A 98 2.16 3.54 -25.45
C ILE A 98 2.15 3.22 -23.93
N ARG A 99 2.54 1.99 -23.55
CA ARG A 99 2.58 1.56 -22.14
C ARG A 99 3.69 2.29 -21.35
N VAL A 100 4.80 2.61 -22.01
CA VAL A 100 5.93 3.33 -21.40
C VAL A 100 5.56 4.81 -21.20
N VAL A 101 5.09 5.50 -22.24
CA VAL A 101 4.70 6.92 -22.20
C VAL A 101 3.61 7.17 -21.15
N ARG A 102 2.56 6.34 -21.10
CA ARG A 102 1.52 6.42 -20.05
C ARG A 102 2.10 6.30 -18.63
N LYS A 103 3.06 5.40 -18.41
CA LYS A 103 3.75 5.25 -17.11
C LYS A 103 4.69 6.42 -16.81
N SER A 104 5.28 7.05 -17.81
CA SER A 104 6.11 8.26 -17.67
C SER A 104 5.27 9.47 -17.26
N ILE A 105 4.16 9.75 -17.97
CA ILE A 105 3.18 10.81 -17.61
C ILE A 105 2.72 10.67 -16.16
N ALA A 106 2.34 9.45 -15.76
CA ALA A 106 1.91 9.17 -14.39
C ALA A 106 3.00 9.47 -13.34
N ARG A 107 4.29 9.23 -13.64
CA ARG A 107 5.40 9.59 -12.74
C ARG A 107 5.58 11.10 -12.62
N VAL A 108 5.55 11.84 -13.73
CA VAL A 108 5.69 13.31 -13.72
C VAL A 108 4.57 13.94 -12.88
N LEU A 109 3.32 13.58 -13.14
CA LEU A 109 2.17 14.01 -12.34
C LEU A 109 2.29 13.61 -10.87
N THR A 110 2.81 12.41 -10.57
CA THR A 110 3.03 11.97 -9.18
C THR A 110 4.06 12.83 -8.47
N VAL A 111 5.17 13.20 -9.12
CA VAL A 111 6.21 14.06 -8.52
C VAL A 111 5.68 15.48 -8.30
N ILE A 112 4.96 16.05 -9.26
CA ILE A 112 4.27 17.35 -9.11
C ILE A 112 3.29 17.32 -7.93
N ASN A 113 2.48 16.26 -7.81
CA ASN A 113 1.52 16.13 -6.71
C ASN A 113 2.18 15.87 -5.35
N GLN A 114 3.35 15.21 -5.32
CA GLN A 114 4.15 15.02 -4.12
C GLN A 114 4.70 16.36 -3.60
N THR A 115 5.37 17.15 -4.46
CA THR A 115 5.96 18.44 -4.07
C THR A 115 4.89 19.45 -3.65
N GLN A 116 3.76 19.53 -4.37
CA GLN A 116 2.63 20.36 -3.97
C GLN A 116 2.08 19.97 -2.57
N LYS A 117 1.84 18.68 -2.33
CA LYS A 117 1.33 18.22 -1.02
C LYS A 117 2.36 18.41 0.10
N GLU A 118 3.65 18.32 -0.18
CA GLU A 118 4.71 18.60 0.79
C GLU A 118 4.72 20.09 1.18
N ASN A 119 4.65 20.99 0.20
CA ASN A 119 4.60 22.43 0.44
C ASN A 119 3.33 22.83 1.23
N LEU A 120 2.19 22.24 0.90
CA LEU A 120 0.95 22.41 1.70
C LEU A 120 1.10 21.85 3.13
N ARG A 121 1.79 20.72 3.33
CA ARG A 121 2.07 20.19 4.68
C ARG A 121 2.98 21.09 5.50
N LYS A 122 3.96 21.75 4.86
CA LYS A 122 4.81 22.77 5.49
C LYS A 122 3.97 23.99 5.90
N PHE A 123 3.16 24.54 5.00
CA PHE A 123 2.30 25.71 5.26
C PHE A 123 1.20 25.47 6.32
N TYR A 124 0.66 24.26 6.42
CA TYR A 124 -0.31 23.85 7.44
C TYR A 124 0.33 23.10 8.62
N LYS A 125 1.65 23.22 8.84
CA LYS A 125 2.30 22.78 10.09
C LYS A 125 1.85 23.70 11.24
N GLY A 126 1.67 23.17 12.44
CA GLY A 126 1.16 23.92 13.61
C GLY A 126 -0.33 24.34 13.59
N LYS A 127 -0.87 24.76 12.43
CA LYS A 127 -2.24 25.30 12.32
C LYS A 127 -3.32 24.33 12.81
N LYS A 128 -4.25 24.80 13.67
CA LYS A 128 -5.38 24.02 14.24
C LYS A 128 -6.28 23.44 13.15
N TYR A 129 -6.69 24.26 12.18
CA TYR A 129 -7.56 23.85 11.09
C TYR A 129 -6.74 23.52 9.83
N LYS A 130 -6.96 22.31 9.30
CA LYS A 130 -6.29 21.80 8.10
C LYS A 130 -7.32 21.22 7.10
N PRO A 131 -7.08 21.33 5.78
CA PRO A 131 -7.88 20.67 4.74
C PRO A 131 -8.05 19.16 4.98
N LEU A 132 -9.18 18.61 4.57
CA LEU A 132 -9.56 17.19 4.79
C LEU A 132 -8.57 16.18 4.18
N ASP A 133 -7.82 16.58 3.15
CA ASP A 133 -6.82 15.74 2.49
C ASP A 133 -5.51 15.62 3.26
N LEU A 134 -5.15 16.63 4.05
CA LEU A 134 -3.94 16.63 4.85
C LEU A 134 -4.15 15.99 6.23
N ARG A 135 -5.41 15.81 6.65
CA ARG A 135 -5.77 15.12 7.91
C ARG A 135 -5.36 13.63 7.83
N PRO A 136 -4.90 13.03 8.95
CA PRO A 136 -4.57 11.61 8.98
C PRO A 136 -5.81 10.77 8.66
N LYS A 137 -5.69 9.86 7.69
CA LYS A 137 -6.78 8.96 7.29
C LYS A 137 -6.90 7.84 8.34
N LYS A 138 -7.78 8.04 9.31
CA LYS A 138 -8.20 7.07 10.35
C LYS A 138 -9.67 6.71 10.18
N THR A 139 -10.08 5.55 10.70
CA THR A 139 -11.51 5.16 10.75
C THR A 139 -12.36 6.18 11.51
N ARG A 140 -13.67 6.22 11.26
CA ARG A 140 -14.59 7.17 11.92
C ARG A 140 -14.59 7.02 13.44
N ALA A 141 -14.57 5.78 13.94
CA ALA A 141 -14.47 5.48 15.37
C ALA A 141 -13.17 6.02 15.99
N LEU A 142 -12.01 5.76 15.36
CA LEU A 142 -10.69 6.26 15.82
C LEU A 142 -10.53 7.80 15.72
N ARG A 143 -11.45 8.50 15.06
CA ARG A 143 -11.54 9.97 15.05
C ARG A 143 -12.50 10.54 16.10
N ARG A 144 -13.38 9.71 16.67
CA ARG A 144 -14.41 10.10 17.66
C ARG A 144 -14.08 9.66 19.09
N ARG A 145 -13.21 8.67 19.26
CA ARG A 145 -12.70 8.30 20.60
C ARG A 145 -11.97 9.48 21.24
N LEU A 146 -11.89 9.44 22.57
CA LEU A 146 -11.12 10.39 23.37
C LEU A 146 -9.62 10.33 23.05
N ASN A 147 -8.91 11.40 23.38
CA ASN A 147 -7.45 11.42 23.36
C ASN A 147 -6.89 10.62 24.53
N LYS A 148 -5.70 10.01 24.37
CA LYS A 148 -5.03 9.27 25.45
C LYS A 148 -4.88 10.09 26.74
N HIS A 149 -4.68 11.40 26.61
CA HIS A 149 -4.62 12.32 27.75
C HIS A 149 -5.97 12.37 28.49
N GLU A 150 -7.07 12.62 27.77
CA GLU A 150 -8.43 12.62 28.29
C GLU A 150 -8.79 11.27 28.94
N GLU A 151 -8.48 10.15 28.28
CA GLU A 151 -8.66 8.78 28.80
C GLU A 151 -7.84 8.54 30.09
N SER A 152 -6.70 9.22 30.25
CA SER A 152 -5.82 9.11 31.42
C SER A 152 -6.17 10.06 32.57
N LEU A 153 -7.10 11.00 32.39
CA LEU A 153 -7.46 11.97 33.44
C LEU A 153 -8.07 11.26 34.65
N ARG A 154 -7.33 11.23 35.76
CA ARG A 154 -7.80 10.75 37.06
C ARG A 154 -8.16 11.93 37.96
N THR A 155 -9.24 11.80 38.73
CA THR A 155 -9.60 12.80 39.75
C THR A 155 -8.52 12.86 40.84
N LYS A 156 -8.36 14.01 41.52
CA LYS A 156 -7.38 14.16 42.62
C LYS A 156 -7.56 13.09 43.71
N LYS A 157 -8.81 12.70 44.00
CA LYS A 157 -9.15 11.60 44.93
C LYS A 157 -8.62 10.25 44.45
N GLN A 158 -8.80 9.93 43.16
CA GLN A 158 -8.29 8.68 42.59
C GLN A 158 -6.75 8.68 42.55
N GLN A 159 -6.11 9.77 42.13
CA GLN A 159 -4.64 9.91 42.14
C GLN A 159 -4.05 9.62 43.54
N ARG A 160 -4.63 10.21 44.59
CA ARG A 160 -4.20 9.96 45.98
C ARG A 160 -4.39 8.50 46.40
N LYS A 161 -5.47 7.85 45.94
CA LYS A 161 -5.72 6.42 46.18
C LYS A 161 -4.71 5.53 45.45
N ASP A 162 -4.42 5.82 44.18
CA ASP A 162 -3.49 5.05 43.34
C ASP A 162 -2.04 5.14 43.87
N LEU A 163 -1.65 6.29 44.42
CA LEU A 163 -0.36 6.48 45.09
C LEU A 163 -0.27 5.70 46.41
N LEU A 164 -1.31 5.78 47.26
CA LEU A 164 -1.32 5.14 48.58
C LEU A 164 -1.43 3.61 48.50
N TYR A 165 -2.28 3.12 47.59
CA TYR A 165 -2.59 1.70 47.39
C TYR A 165 -2.12 1.22 46.01
N SER A 166 -0.84 1.45 45.71
CA SER A 166 -0.21 0.89 44.52
C SER A 166 -0.23 -0.65 44.55
N ILE A 167 -0.47 -1.27 43.39
CA ILE A 167 -0.48 -2.74 43.27
C ILE A 167 0.96 -3.24 43.42
N ARG A 168 1.26 -3.81 44.59
CA ARG A 168 2.56 -4.41 44.91
C ARG A 168 2.57 -5.87 44.45
N LYS A 169 3.67 -6.33 43.86
CA LYS A 169 3.87 -7.76 43.59
C LYS A 169 4.36 -8.43 44.87
N PHE A 170 3.69 -9.50 45.28
CA PHE A 170 4.08 -10.33 46.40
C PHE A 170 3.88 -11.81 46.04
N ALA A 171 4.49 -12.69 46.81
CA ALA A 171 4.30 -14.13 46.74
C ALA A 171 4.05 -14.67 48.16
N VAL A 172 3.33 -15.78 48.25
CA VAL A 172 3.14 -16.51 49.51
C VAL A 172 4.15 -17.64 49.56
N LYS A 173 4.78 -17.85 50.72
CA LYS A 173 5.69 -18.97 50.95
C LYS A 173 4.87 -20.27 50.96
N ALA A 174 5.39 -21.32 50.32
CA ALA A 174 4.86 -22.68 50.43
C ALA A 174 5.12 -23.27 51.83
#